data_AF-A0A7W0MDC7-F1
#
_entry.id   AF-A0A7W0MDC7-F1
#
_cell.length_a   1.000
_cell.length_b   1.000
_cell.length_c   1.000
_cell.angle_alpha   90.00
_cell.angle_beta   90.00
_cell.angle_gamma   90.00
#
_symmetry.space_group_name_H-M   'P 1'
#
loop_
_entity.id
_entity.type
_entity.pdbx_description
1 polymer ?
#
loop_
_entity_poly.entity_id
_entity_poly.type
_entity_poly.pdbx_seq_one_letter_code
_entity_poly.pdbx_strand_id
1 'polypeptide(L)' 'MEELTPDIPRPDACPKCGQTPLHSWQEMDDAEREIAQRVYSAGASFPLTERIARHRWCLRCWHEEINSAIRRA' A
#
# COMPACT_ATOMS: atom_id res chain seq x y z
N MET A 1 -22.75 27.37 2.00
CA MET A 1 -21.46 27.23 2.72
C MET A 1 -20.99 25.83 2.40
N GLU A 2 -20.33 25.64 1.26
CA GLU A 2 -19.63 24.39 0.99
C GLU A 2 -18.36 24.41 1.82
N GLU A 3 -18.37 23.63 2.88
CA GLU A 3 -17.20 23.39 3.72
C GLU A 3 -16.17 22.63 2.87
N LEU A 4 -15.29 23.41 2.23
CA LEU A 4 -14.03 22.94 1.64
C LEU A 4 -13.27 22.20 2.75
N THR A 5 -13.46 20.88 2.80
CA THR A 5 -12.65 20.02 3.64
C THR A 5 -11.19 20.27 3.25
N PRO A 6 -10.32 20.68 4.18
CA PRO A 6 -8.92 20.83 3.86
C PRO A 6 -8.42 19.45 3.42
N ASP A 7 -7.78 19.41 2.25
CA ASP A 7 -7.02 18.27 1.74
C ASP A 7 -5.82 18.11 2.67
N ILE A 8 -6.06 17.58 3.87
CA ILE A 8 -5.01 17.23 4.82
C ILE A 8 -4.23 16.14 4.10
N PRO A 9 -2.95 16.38 3.74
CA PRO A 9 -2.16 15.35 3.08
C PRO A 9 -2.09 14.17 4.03
N ARG A 10 -2.79 13.09 3.67
CA ARG A 10 -2.83 11.88 4.48
C ARG A 10 -1.40 11.34 4.47
N PRO A 11 -0.73 11.25 5.63
CA PRO A 11 0.66 10.78 5.70
C PRO A 11 0.83 9.34 5.18
N ASP A 12 -0.27 8.63 5.00
CA ASP A 12 -0.33 7.26 4.45
C ASP A 12 -0.65 7.21 2.94
N ALA A 13 -0.78 8.35 2.26
CA ALA A 13 -1.04 8.40 0.82
C ALA A 13 0.11 7.75 0.03
N CYS A 14 -0.24 7.01 -1.02
CA CYS A 14 0.74 6.33 -1.84
C CYS A 14 1.77 7.32 -2.41
N PRO A 15 3.08 7.12 -2.22
CA PRO A 15 4.11 8.04 -2.71
C PRO A 15 4.16 8.11 -4.24
N LYS A 16 3.56 7.14 -4.94
CA LYS A 16 3.55 7.07 -6.41
C LYS A 16 2.37 7.81 -7.04
N CYS A 17 1.16 7.66 -6.49
CA CYS A 17 -0.05 8.25 -7.08
C CYS A 17 -0.72 9.33 -6.23
N GLY A 18 -0.41 9.42 -4.93
CA GLY A 18 -0.94 10.41 -3.99
C GLY A 18 -2.45 10.35 -3.76
N GLN A 19 -3.15 9.38 -4.35
CA GLN A 19 -4.62 9.38 -4.43
C GLN A 19 -5.30 8.51 -3.39
N THR A 20 -4.67 7.39 -3.02
CA THR A 20 -5.21 6.47 -2.01
C THR A 20 -4.12 6.12 -1.01
N PRO A 21 -4.50 5.81 0.24
CA PRO A 21 -3.55 5.27 1.18
C PRO A 21 -3.03 3.90 0.73
N LEU A 22 -1.92 3.49 1.32
CA LEU A 22 -1.38 2.14 1.19
C LEU A 22 -2.14 1.18 2.11
N HIS A 23 -2.70 0.11 1.56
CA HIS A 23 -3.45 -0.91 2.29
C HIS A 23 -2.56 -2.09 2.62
N SER A 24 -2.70 -2.61 3.83
CA SER A 24 -2.07 -3.88 4.23
C SER A 24 -2.85 -5.07 3.68
N TRP A 25 -2.22 -6.23 3.60
CA TRP A 25 -2.82 -7.45 3.03
C TRP A 25 -4.19 -7.81 3.66
N GLN A 26 -4.34 -7.54 4.95
CA GLN A 26 -5.56 -7.81 5.71
C GLN A 26 -6.72 -6.89 5.32
N GLU A 27 -6.41 -5.68 4.87
CA GLU A 27 -7.38 -4.67 4.42
C GLU A 27 -7.83 -4.87 2.97
N MET A 28 -7.13 -5.74 2.23
CA MET A 28 -7.43 -6.05 0.83
C MET A 28 -8.43 -7.19 0.72
N ASP A 29 -9.35 -7.11 -0.22
CA ASP A 29 -10.26 -8.19 -0.60
C ASP A 29 -9.53 -9.31 -1.38
N ASP A 30 -10.15 -10.48 -1.51
CA ASP A 30 -9.52 -11.64 -2.18
C ASP A 30 -9.13 -11.34 -3.63
N ALA A 31 -9.99 -10.63 -4.38
CA ALA A 31 -9.66 -10.20 -5.74
C ALA A 31 -8.43 -9.28 -5.78
N GLU A 32 -8.29 -8.39 -4.80
CA GLU A 32 -7.16 -7.46 -4.71
C GLU A 32 -5.87 -8.18 -4.32
N ARG A 33 -5.98 -9.16 -3.42
CA ARG A 33 -4.87 -10.05 -3.04
C ARG A 33 -4.38 -10.89 -4.20
N GLU A 34 -5.28 -11.37 -5.06
CA GLU A 34 -4.92 -12.10 -6.29
C GLU A 34 -4.16 -11.21 -7.26
N ILE A 35 -4.61 -9.96 -7.46
CA ILE A 35 -3.92 -9.01 -8.34
C ILE A 35 -2.57 -8.63 -7.76
N ALA A 36 -2.49 -8.33 -6.46
CA ALA A 36 -1.22 -8.08 -5.79
C ALA A 36 -0.27 -9.26 -5.97
N GLN A 37 -0.72 -10.49 -5.74
CA GLN A 37 0.08 -11.69 -5.98
C GLN A 37 0.61 -11.77 -7.42
N ARG A 38 -0.22 -11.47 -8.44
CA ARG A 38 0.17 -11.52 -9.86
C ARG A 38 1.13 -10.40 -10.27
N VAL A 39 0.87 -9.17 -9.84
CA VAL A 39 1.74 -8.01 -10.16
C VAL A 39 3.09 -8.15 -9.46
N TYR A 40 3.08 -8.72 -8.27
CA TYR A 40 4.23 -8.82 -7.39
C TYR A 40 5.11 -10.07 -7.61
N SER A 41 4.57 -11.13 -8.24
CA SER A 41 5.34 -12.34 -8.55
C SER A 41 6.53 -12.09 -9.50
N ALA A 42 6.64 -10.89 -10.09
CA ALA A 42 7.78 -10.48 -10.89
C ALA A 42 9.07 -10.16 -10.08
N GLY A 43 9.03 -10.01 -8.76
CA GLY A 43 10.19 -9.53 -7.96
C GLY A 43 10.44 -10.22 -6.61
N ALA A 44 9.88 -11.40 -6.38
CA ALA A 44 9.58 -11.89 -5.05
C ALA A 44 10.58 -12.92 -4.46
N SER A 45 11.61 -12.50 -3.70
CA SER A 45 12.50 -13.41 -2.93
C SER A 45 12.11 -13.71 -1.46
N PHE A 46 11.06 -13.07 -0.93
CA PHE A 46 10.56 -13.26 0.44
C PHE A 46 9.37 -14.25 0.52
N PRO A 47 9.15 -14.92 1.67
CA PRO A 47 7.96 -15.71 1.91
C PRO A 47 6.71 -14.82 2.13
N LEU A 48 5.54 -15.31 1.70
CA LEU A 48 4.25 -14.57 1.76
C LEU A 48 3.91 -14.06 3.17
N THR A 49 4.23 -14.86 4.20
CA THR A 49 3.99 -14.56 5.61
C THR A 49 4.74 -13.32 6.12
N GLU A 50 5.97 -13.10 5.64
CA GLU A 50 6.74 -11.92 6.04
C GLU A 50 6.25 -10.65 5.34
N ARG A 51 5.66 -10.81 4.14
CA ARG A 51 5.13 -9.71 3.33
C ARG A 51 3.84 -9.14 3.86
N ILE A 52 2.82 -9.98 3.96
CA ILE A 52 2.12 -10.14 5.22
C ILE A 52 2.09 -8.96 6.19
N ALA A 53 3.15 -8.96 6.98
CA ALA A 53 3.36 -8.12 8.13
C ALA A 53 4.13 -6.82 7.80
N ARG A 54 4.87 -6.77 6.70
CA ARG A 54 5.81 -5.69 6.39
C ARG A 54 5.45 -4.86 5.16
N HIS A 55 4.64 -5.37 4.25
CA HIS A 55 4.37 -4.76 2.96
C HIS A 55 2.98 -4.13 2.96
N ARG A 56 2.86 -2.98 2.31
CA ARG A 56 1.60 -2.29 2.05
C ARG A 56 1.51 -1.99 0.56
N TRP A 57 0.29 -2.02 0.01
CA TRP A 57 0.03 -1.88 -1.42
C TRP A 57 -0.97 -0.77 -1.71
N CYS A 58 -0.71 -0.01 -2.77
CA CYS A 58 -1.70 0.91 -3.31
C CYS A 58 -2.66 0.15 -4.23
N LEU A 59 -3.95 0.12 -3.89
CA LEU A 59 -4.99 -0.53 -4.69
C LEU A 59 -5.22 0.12 -6.07
N ARG A 60 -4.73 1.34 -6.28
CA ARG A 60 -4.91 2.07 -7.53
C ARG A 60 -3.77 1.85 -8.53
N CYS A 61 -2.52 1.90 -8.06
CA CYS A 61 -1.33 1.81 -8.92
C CYS A 61 -0.45 0.59 -8.63
N TRP A 62 -0.88 -0.27 -7.71
CA TRP A 62 -0.19 -1.49 -7.25
C TRP A 62 1.24 -1.25 -6.78
N HIS A 63 1.53 -0.02 -6.34
CA HIS A 63 2.81 0.30 -5.72
C HIS A 63 2.92 -0.42 -4.39
N GLU A 64 3.98 -1.19 -4.22
CA GLU A 64 4.34 -1.80 -2.96
C GLU A 64 5.30 -0.88 -2.21
N GLU A 65 4.97 -0.61 -0.95
CA GLU A 65 5.89 -0.05 0.01
C GLU A 65 6.18 -1.11 1.08
N ILE A 66 7.45 -1.47 1.19
CA ILE A 66 7.92 -2.26 2.31
C ILE A 66 8.02 -1.25 3.45
N ASN A 67 7.16 -1.38 4.45
CA ASN A 67 7.17 -0.62 5.69
C ASN A 67 8.47 -0.95 6.45
N SER A 68 9.55 -0.41 5.93
CA SER A 68 10.86 -0.34 6.53
C SER A 68 10.79 0.87 7.46
N ALA A 69 9.96 0.76 8.50
CA ALA A 69 9.91 1.69 9.63
C ALA A 69 11.20 1.62 10.47
N ILE A 70 12.36 1.62 9.82
CA ILE A 70 13.62 2.16 10.31
C ILE A 70 14.08 3.21 9.30
N ARG A 71 13.32 4.30 9.18
CA ARG A 71 13.90 5.63 8.98
C ARG A 71 13.05 6.63 9.75
N ARG A 72 13.37 6.77 11.03
CA ARG A 72 13.05 7.99 11.76
C ARG A 72 14.35 8.67 12.17
N ALA A 73 14.40 9.95 11.79
CA ALA A 73 15.34 11.01 12.14
C ALA A 73 16.71 10.95 11.45
#